data_AF-A0A8U1H878-F1
#
_entry.id   AF-A0A8U1H878-F1
#
_cell.length_a   1.000
_cell.length_b   1.000
_cell.length_c   1.000
_cell.angle_alpha   90.00
_cell.angle_beta   90.00
_cell.angle_gamma   90.00
#
_symmetry.space_group_name_H-M   'P 1'
#
loop_
_entity.id
_entity.type
_entity.pdbx_description
1 polymer ?
#
loop_
_entity_poly.entity_id
_entity_poly.type
_entity_poly.pdbx_seq_one_letter_code
_entity_poly.pdbx_strand_id
1 'polypeptide(L)'
;MRWKSSFRGAALCLGLLCILLLAGIIGLCVNFTGQHYCDERDQLQISNNNLTKERDQLQTSYNNLIKVRDQLQTSNNNLANERDRLQTSNNNLANERDQLQRETEKMNNKIKGNLALNGVATQSSLYGNREASDAIDGKRNTHYGSCTHTLKDRNPWWRVDLLNVYRITEVTLTNRGDCCPERLDGAEIRIGNSLENNGINNPSFVISNW
;
A
#
# COMPACT_ATOMS: atom_id res chain seq x y z
N MET A 1 -59.91 -36.00 -114.72
CA MET A 1 -60.80 -35.51 -113.64
C MET A 1 -60.10 -35.68 -112.29
N ARG A 2 -60.15 -34.63 -111.45
CA ARG A 2 -60.26 -34.67 -109.98
C ARG A 2 -59.23 -35.47 -109.16
N TRP A 3 -58.02 -34.93 -108.96
CA TRP A 3 -57.21 -35.13 -107.73
C TRP A 3 -56.34 -33.89 -107.48
N LYS A 4 -56.91 -32.76 -107.05
CA LYS A 4 -56.14 -31.56 -106.61
C LYS A 4 -56.82 -30.71 -105.53
N SER A 5 -58.12 -30.92 -105.24
CA SER A 5 -58.86 -30.13 -104.25
C SER A 5 -58.80 -30.69 -102.82
N SER A 6 -58.40 -31.95 -102.63
CA SER A 6 -58.36 -32.57 -101.29
C SER A 6 -57.12 -32.14 -100.47
N PHE A 7 -56.03 -31.74 -101.14
CA PHE A 7 -54.76 -31.36 -100.48
C PHE A 7 -54.74 -29.94 -99.91
N ARG A 8 -55.52 -29.00 -100.47
CA ARG A 8 -55.54 -27.58 -100.04
C ARG A 8 -56.21 -27.39 -98.68
N GLY A 9 -57.28 -28.14 -98.39
CA GLY A 9 -57.95 -28.11 -97.08
C GLY A 9 -57.08 -28.71 -95.97
N ALA A 10 -56.37 -29.80 -96.28
CA ALA A 10 -55.46 -30.45 -95.33
C ALA A 10 -54.26 -29.55 -94.95
N ALA A 11 -53.69 -28.82 -95.91
CA ALA A 11 -52.59 -27.88 -95.65
C ALA A 11 -53.00 -26.68 -94.78
N LEU A 12 -54.21 -26.13 -95.00
CA LEU A 12 -54.77 -25.08 -94.15
C LEU A 12 -55.01 -25.59 -92.72
N CYS A 13 -55.55 -26.81 -92.59
CA CYS A 13 -55.76 -27.43 -91.29
C CYS A 13 -54.44 -27.69 -90.55
N LEU A 14 -53.41 -28.21 -91.24
CA LEU A 14 -52.08 -28.43 -90.63
C LEU A 14 -51.42 -27.11 -90.21
N GLY A 15 -51.51 -26.07 -91.05
CA GLY A 15 -50.94 -24.77 -90.74
C GLY A 15 -51.61 -24.13 -89.51
N LEU A 16 -52.94 -24.19 -89.45
CA LEU A 16 -53.71 -23.67 -88.31
C LEU A 16 -53.41 -24.47 -87.04
N LEU A 17 -53.26 -25.79 -87.16
CA LEU A 17 -52.90 -26.67 -86.05
C LEU A 17 -51.48 -26.41 -85.54
N CYS A 18 -50.51 -26.13 -86.42
CA CYS A 18 -49.17 -25.69 -86.03
C CYS A 18 -49.18 -24.35 -85.30
N ILE A 19 -49.98 -23.38 -85.75
CA ILE A 19 -50.09 -22.06 -85.09
C ILE A 19 -50.70 -22.21 -83.69
N LEU A 20 -51.75 -23.03 -83.55
CA LEU A 20 -52.36 -23.32 -82.25
C LEU A 20 -51.40 -24.06 -81.30
N LEU A 21 -50.63 -25.01 -81.81
CA LEU A 21 -49.60 -25.71 -81.02
C LEU A 21 -48.48 -24.76 -80.59
N LEU A 22 -47.98 -23.89 -81.49
CA LEU A 22 -46.95 -22.90 -81.16
C LEU A 22 -47.46 -21.88 -80.14
N ALA A 23 -48.68 -21.37 -80.30
CA ALA A 23 -49.30 -20.46 -79.33
C ALA A 23 -49.48 -21.14 -77.96
N GLY A 24 -49.86 -22.41 -77.94
CA GLY A 24 -49.95 -23.22 -76.72
C GLY A 24 -48.58 -23.41 -76.04
N ILE A 25 -47.54 -23.73 -76.81
CA ILE A 25 -46.16 -23.89 -76.29
C ILE A 25 -45.63 -22.56 -75.73
N ILE A 26 -45.84 -21.44 -76.43
CA ILE A 26 -45.42 -20.11 -75.96
C ILE A 26 -46.17 -19.75 -74.67
N GLY A 27 -47.48 -19.97 -74.61
CA GLY A 27 -48.27 -19.77 -73.40
C GLY A 27 -47.79 -20.61 -72.22
N LEU A 28 -47.44 -21.88 -72.48
CA LEU A 28 -46.89 -22.79 -71.46
C LEU A 28 -45.51 -22.32 -70.96
N CYS A 29 -44.61 -21.91 -71.87
CA CYS A 29 -43.29 -21.39 -71.53
C CYS A 29 -43.34 -20.10 -70.69
N VAL A 30 -44.24 -19.17 -71.02
CA VAL A 30 -44.43 -17.93 -70.26
C VAL A 30 -45.02 -18.22 -68.87
N ASN A 31 -45.96 -19.15 -68.76
CA ASN A 31 -46.57 -19.51 -67.48
C ASN A 31 -45.57 -20.24 -66.56
N PHE A 32 -44.78 -21.15 -67.12
CA PHE A 32 -43.76 -21.89 -66.37
C PHE A 32 -42.61 -20.98 -65.90
N THR A 33 -42.13 -20.07 -66.75
CA THR A 33 -41.11 -19.09 -66.35
C THR A 33 -41.64 -18.06 -65.36
N GLY A 34 -42.91 -17.63 -65.50
CA GLY A 34 -43.57 -16.74 -64.54
C GLY A 34 -43.75 -17.35 -63.15
N GLN A 35 -44.13 -18.63 -63.07
CA GLN A 35 -44.26 -19.37 -61.80
C GLN A 35 -42.91 -19.48 -61.08
N HIS A 36 -41.85 -19.89 -61.78
CA HIS A 36 -40.50 -20.02 -61.23
C HIS A 36 -39.96 -18.69 -60.68
N TYR A 37 -40.17 -17.59 -61.41
CA TYR A 37 -39.76 -16.25 -60.96
C TYR A 37 -40.49 -15.78 -59.69
N CYS A 38 -41.78 -16.12 -59.54
CA CYS A 38 -42.54 -15.81 -58.33
C CYS A 38 -42.04 -16.61 -57.13
N ASP A 39 -41.77 -17.91 -57.30
CA ASP A 39 -41.27 -18.77 -56.21
C ASP A 39 -39.91 -18.31 -55.68
N GLU A 40 -38.97 -18.00 -56.58
CA GLU A 40 -37.64 -17.50 -56.21
C GLU A 40 -37.71 -16.14 -55.51
N ARG A 41 -38.57 -15.24 -55.99
CA ARG A 41 -38.81 -13.93 -55.37
C ARG A 41 -39.42 -14.07 -53.98
N ASP A 42 -40.37 -14.97 -53.80
CA ASP A 42 -41.03 -15.19 -52.51
C ASP A 42 -40.05 -15.79 -51.48
N GLN A 43 -39.17 -16.71 -51.90
CA GLN A 43 -38.08 -17.21 -51.04
C GLN A 43 -37.09 -16.11 -50.66
N LEU A 44 -36.65 -15.29 -51.63
CA LEU A 44 -35.77 -14.16 -51.37
C LEU A 44 -36.40 -13.15 -50.41
N GLN A 45 -37.71 -12.91 -50.54
CA GLN A 45 -38.44 -12.00 -49.66
C GLN A 45 -38.53 -12.54 -48.22
N ILE A 46 -38.75 -13.84 -48.04
CA ILE A 46 -38.71 -14.48 -46.71
C ILE A 46 -37.32 -14.34 -46.08
N SER A 47 -36.27 -14.62 -46.86
CA SER A 47 -34.88 -14.49 -46.39
C SER A 47 -34.55 -13.05 -45.97
N ASN A 48 -34.92 -12.06 -46.78
CA ASN A 48 -34.73 -10.64 -46.45
C ASN A 48 -35.49 -10.21 -45.19
N ASN A 49 -36.71 -10.70 -45.00
CA ASN A 49 -37.49 -10.43 -43.79
C ASN A 49 -36.84 -11.04 -42.55
N ASN A 50 -36.27 -12.26 -42.66
CA ASN A 50 -35.54 -12.90 -41.56
C ASN A 50 -34.25 -12.15 -41.22
N LEU A 51 -33.44 -11.80 -42.22
CA LEU A 51 -32.23 -10.99 -42.04
C LEU A 51 -32.54 -9.64 -41.41
N THR A 52 -33.66 -9.01 -41.77
CA THR A 52 -34.13 -7.76 -41.16
C THR A 52 -34.41 -7.94 -39.66
N LYS A 53 -35.05 -9.04 -39.27
CA LYS A 53 -35.29 -9.36 -37.85
C LYS A 53 -33.99 -9.59 -37.08
N GLU A 54 -33.05 -10.35 -37.66
CA GLU A 54 -31.75 -10.59 -37.04
C GLU A 54 -30.95 -9.29 -36.86
N ARG A 55 -30.96 -8.41 -37.87
CA ARG A 55 -30.35 -7.08 -37.79
C ARG A 55 -30.96 -6.25 -36.66
N ASP A 56 -32.28 -6.21 -36.54
CA ASP A 56 -32.96 -5.38 -35.53
C ASP A 56 -32.72 -5.93 -34.10
N GLN A 57 -32.65 -7.26 -33.96
CA GLN A 57 -32.22 -7.91 -32.72
C GLN A 57 -30.77 -7.56 -32.36
N LEU A 58 -29.86 -7.61 -33.34
CA LEU A 58 -28.46 -7.26 -33.14
C LEU A 58 -28.30 -5.78 -32.77
N GLN A 59 -29.06 -4.89 -33.41
CA GLN A 59 -29.09 -3.46 -33.09
C GLN A 59 -29.55 -3.21 -31.66
N THR A 60 -30.57 -3.95 -31.21
CA THR A 60 -31.05 -3.88 -29.83
C THR A 60 -29.97 -4.34 -28.84
N SER A 61 -29.30 -5.46 -29.13
CA SER A 61 -28.18 -5.97 -28.33
C SER A 61 -27.02 -4.97 -28.27
N TYR A 62 -26.67 -4.34 -29.39
CA TYR A 62 -25.61 -3.34 -29.46
C TYR A 62 -25.92 -2.09 -28.61
N ASN A 63 -27.16 -1.58 -28.71
CA ASN A 63 -27.60 -0.44 -27.90
C ASN A 63 -27.57 -0.75 -26.40
N ASN A 64 -27.94 -1.98 -26.01
CA ASN A 64 -27.84 -2.43 -24.62
C ASN A 64 -26.38 -2.50 -24.16
N LEU A 65 -25.47 -2.98 -25.00
CA LEU A 65 -24.05 -3.05 -24.68
C LEU A 65 -23.41 -1.66 -24.49
N ILE A 66 -23.85 -0.66 -25.26
CA ILE A 66 -23.43 0.75 -25.04
C ILE A 66 -23.86 1.21 -23.65
N LYS A 67 -25.10 0.94 -23.22
CA LYS A 67 -25.56 1.32 -21.88
C LYS A 67 -24.72 0.67 -20.78
N VAL A 68 -24.39 -0.61 -20.92
CA VAL A 68 -23.52 -1.32 -19.96
C VAL A 68 -22.12 -0.70 -19.92
N ARG A 69 -21.56 -0.35 -21.07
CA ARG A 69 -20.26 0.33 -21.17
C ARG A 69 -20.25 1.66 -20.43
N ASP A 70 -21.27 2.50 -20.64
CA ASP A 70 -21.36 3.83 -20.03
C ASP A 70 -21.55 3.74 -18.50
N GLN A 71 -22.31 2.76 -18.04
CA GLN A 71 -22.46 2.45 -16.61
C GLN A 71 -21.13 2.02 -16.00
N LEU A 72 -20.40 1.12 -16.66
CA LEU A 72 -19.10 0.66 -16.20
C LEU A 72 -18.07 1.78 -16.18
N GLN A 73 -18.07 2.66 -17.19
CA GLN A 73 -17.22 3.83 -17.24
C GLN A 73 -17.50 4.79 -16.07
N THR A 74 -18.77 5.02 -15.77
CA THR A 74 -19.18 5.81 -14.60
C THR A 74 -18.69 5.18 -13.29
N SER A 75 -18.85 3.86 -13.13
CA SER A 75 -18.38 3.13 -11.95
C SER A 75 -16.86 3.22 -11.79
N ASN A 76 -16.09 3.05 -12.87
CA ASN A 76 -14.64 3.16 -12.86
C ASN A 76 -14.16 4.56 -12.46
N ASN A 77 -14.83 5.61 -12.95
CA ASN A 77 -14.50 6.99 -12.56
C ASN A 77 -14.77 7.23 -11.06
N ASN A 78 -15.86 6.68 -10.51
CA ASN A 78 -16.16 6.78 -9.09
C ASN A 78 -15.10 6.07 -8.24
N LEU A 79 -14.71 4.85 -8.64
CA LEU A 79 -13.64 4.09 -7.96
C LEU A 79 -12.29 4.79 -8.03
N ALA A 80 -11.97 5.45 -9.16
CA ALA A 80 -10.76 6.26 -9.28
C ALA A 80 -10.75 7.40 -8.26
N ASN A 81 -11.87 8.12 -8.12
CA ASN A 81 -12.00 9.20 -7.13
C ASN A 81 -11.89 8.69 -5.69
N GLU A 82 -12.46 7.52 -5.39
CA GLU A 82 -12.39 6.92 -4.06
C GLU A 82 -10.96 6.47 -3.71
N ARG A 83 -10.26 5.84 -4.67
CA ARG A 83 -8.82 5.53 -4.54
C ARG A 83 -8.02 6.78 -4.20
N ASP A 84 -8.22 7.89 -4.92
CA ASP A 84 -7.43 9.09 -4.74
C ASP A 84 -7.68 9.74 -3.36
N ARG A 85 -8.93 9.67 -2.88
CA ARG A 85 -9.31 10.07 -1.50
C ARG A 85 -8.63 9.20 -0.45
N LEU A 86 -8.67 7.88 -0.61
CA LEU A 86 -8.01 6.94 0.30
C LEU A 86 -6.50 7.13 0.32
N GLN A 87 -5.90 7.39 -0.84
CA GLN A 87 -4.47 7.66 -0.95
C GLN A 87 -4.07 8.95 -0.21
N THR A 88 -4.88 10.00 -0.30
CA THR A 88 -4.68 11.23 0.47
C THR A 88 -4.77 10.96 1.97
N SER A 89 -5.78 10.20 2.41
CA SER A 89 -5.93 9.83 3.83
C SER A 89 -4.75 9.02 4.34
N ASN A 90 -4.25 8.05 3.56
CA ASN A 90 -3.10 7.23 3.95
C ASN A 90 -1.82 8.06 4.09
N ASN A 91 -1.60 9.03 3.20
CA ASN A 91 -0.46 9.94 3.29
C ASN A 91 -0.52 10.81 4.56
N ASN A 92 -1.71 11.30 4.93
CA ASN A 92 -1.90 12.06 6.17
C ASN A 92 -1.61 11.19 7.41
N LEU A 93 -2.14 9.98 7.45
CA LEU A 93 -1.88 9.02 8.53
C LEU A 93 -0.38 8.65 8.65
N ALA A 94 0.31 8.51 7.52
CA ALA A 94 1.76 8.28 7.51
C ALA A 94 2.53 9.45 8.15
N ASN A 95 2.14 10.69 7.82
CA ASN A 95 2.74 11.88 8.41
C ASN A 95 2.47 11.98 9.93
N GLU A 96 1.24 11.69 10.36
CA GLU A 96 0.87 11.66 11.78
C GLU A 96 1.66 10.61 12.56
N ARG A 97 1.77 9.38 12.01
CA ARG A 97 2.61 8.32 12.59
C ARG A 97 4.06 8.79 12.75
N ASP A 98 4.64 9.40 11.72
CA ASP A 98 6.04 9.84 11.75
C ASP A 98 6.25 10.96 12.79
N GLN A 99 5.26 11.84 12.98
CA GLN A 99 5.29 12.85 14.04
C GLN A 99 5.22 12.21 15.43
N LEU A 100 4.28 11.30 15.66
CA LEU A 100 4.13 10.59 16.93
C LEU A 100 5.39 9.80 17.28
N GLN A 101 6.05 9.22 16.27
CA GLN A 101 7.31 8.51 16.47
C GLN A 101 8.43 9.45 16.95
N ARG A 102 8.58 10.64 16.33
CA ARG A 102 9.54 11.65 16.79
C ARG A 102 9.25 12.13 18.21
N GLU A 103 7.99 12.32 18.56
CA GLU A 103 7.59 12.71 19.91
C GLU A 103 7.88 11.60 20.92
N THR A 104 7.65 10.34 20.54
CA THR A 104 7.96 9.17 21.37
C THR A 104 9.47 9.03 21.58
N GLU A 105 10.28 9.22 20.55
CA GLU A 105 11.75 9.23 20.65
C GLU A 105 12.24 10.35 21.56
N LYS A 106 11.67 11.54 21.43
CA LYS A 106 11.97 12.68 22.31
C LYS A 106 11.60 12.40 23.76
N MET A 107 10.44 11.80 24.01
CA MET A 107 10.00 11.41 25.35
C MET A 107 10.90 10.32 25.92
N ASN A 108 11.26 9.31 25.11
CA ASN A 108 12.17 8.25 25.50
C ASN A 108 13.55 8.81 25.86
N ASN A 109 14.08 9.76 25.09
CA ASN A 109 15.33 10.45 25.41
C ASN A 109 15.22 11.28 26.70
N LYS A 110 14.07 11.89 26.98
CA LYS A 110 13.82 12.58 28.25
C LYS A 110 13.77 11.61 29.44
N ILE A 111 13.15 10.44 29.27
CA ILE A 111 13.11 9.37 30.29
C ILE A 111 14.49 8.75 30.49
N LYS A 112 15.26 8.58 29.41
CA LYS A 112 16.67 8.17 29.41
C LYS A 112 17.64 9.27 29.83
N GLY A 113 17.15 10.43 30.29
CA GLY A 113 18.00 11.49 30.82
C GLY A 113 18.91 10.98 31.94
N ASN A 114 19.99 11.70 32.25
CA ASN A 114 20.93 11.30 33.29
C ASN A 114 20.22 11.08 34.63
N LEU A 115 19.99 9.81 34.98
CA LEU A 115 19.22 9.40 36.16
C LEU A 115 19.85 9.92 37.45
N ALA A 116 21.16 10.11 37.47
CA ALA A 116 21.89 10.56 38.63
C ALA A 116 21.48 11.97 39.09
N LEU A 117 20.99 12.83 38.17
CA LEU A 117 20.59 14.21 38.49
C LEU A 117 19.45 14.31 39.52
N ASN A 118 18.60 13.28 39.58
CA ASN A 118 17.47 13.22 40.51
C ASN A 118 17.75 12.28 41.69
N GLY A 119 18.96 11.72 41.77
CA GLY A 119 19.35 10.79 42.81
C GLY A 119 19.79 11.49 44.10
N VAL A 120 20.04 10.69 45.13
CA VAL A 120 20.60 11.16 46.40
C VAL A 120 22.03 10.66 46.52
N ALA A 121 22.98 11.58 46.42
CA ALA A 121 24.39 11.27 46.53
C ALA A 121 24.87 11.29 47.99
N THR A 122 25.78 10.38 48.33
CA THR A 122 26.46 10.33 49.61
C THR A 122 27.88 9.80 49.44
N GLN A 123 28.77 10.11 50.38
CA GLN A 123 30.18 9.73 50.30
C GLN A 123 30.73 9.34 51.68
N SER A 124 31.86 8.64 51.70
CA SER A 124 32.46 8.08 52.92
C SER A 124 32.76 9.14 53.99
N SER A 125 33.18 10.32 53.57
CA SER A 125 33.52 11.44 54.45
C SER A 125 33.49 12.76 53.69
N LEU A 126 33.32 13.89 54.38
CA LEU A 126 33.31 15.23 53.79
C LEU A 126 34.65 15.93 54.02
N TYR A 127 35.33 16.36 52.95
CA TYR A 127 36.51 17.25 53.05
C TYR A 127 36.14 18.68 52.65
N GLY A 128 36.30 19.61 53.59
CA GLY A 128 35.93 21.01 53.39
C GLY A 128 34.43 21.15 53.16
N ASN A 129 34.05 21.71 52.01
CA ASN A 129 32.68 21.96 51.60
C ASN A 129 32.32 21.25 50.27
N ARG A 130 32.97 20.12 49.98
CA ARG A 130 32.82 19.37 48.72
C ARG A 130 31.85 18.21 48.90
N GLU A 131 30.57 18.53 48.74
CA GLU A 131 29.44 17.64 48.97
C GLU A 131 29.35 16.55 47.92
N ALA A 132 28.81 15.38 48.29
CA ALA A 132 28.60 14.28 47.36
C ALA A 132 27.69 14.65 46.17
N SER A 133 26.77 15.59 46.38
CA SER A 133 25.85 16.09 45.34
C SER A 133 26.55 16.80 44.18
N ASP A 134 27.77 17.29 44.38
CA ASP A 134 28.52 18.00 43.33
C ASP A 134 28.81 17.09 42.12
N ALA A 135 28.88 15.77 42.30
CA ALA A 135 29.05 14.80 41.21
C ALA A 135 27.78 14.56 40.36
N ILE A 136 26.61 15.02 40.83
CA ILE A 136 25.30 14.80 40.17
C ILE A 136 24.55 16.11 39.90
N ASP A 137 25.23 17.25 39.94
CA ASP A 137 24.62 18.57 39.76
C ASP A 137 24.42 18.96 38.27
N GLY A 138 24.82 18.09 37.34
CA GLY A 138 24.72 18.27 35.90
C GLY A 138 25.84 19.10 35.27
N LYS A 139 26.84 19.52 36.05
CA LYS A 139 28.00 20.27 35.55
C LYS A 139 29.20 19.33 35.40
N ARG A 140 29.95 19.48 34.30
CA ARG A 140 31.17 18.69 34.01
C ARG A 140 32.46 19.51 34.17
N ASN A 141 32.43 20.53 35.03
CA ASN A 141 33.62 21.33 35.28
C ASN A 141 34.63 20.51 36.09
N THR A 142 35.86 20.40 35.57
CA THR A 142 36.91 19.57 36.15
C THR A 142 37.74 20.29 37.22
N HIS A 143 37.48 21.57 37.48
CA HIS A 143 38.13 22.31 38.56
C HIS A 143 37.59 21.86 39.93
N TYR A 144 38.48 21.70 40.92
CA TYR A 144 38.17 21.33 42.31
C TYR A 144 36.90 21.95 42.89
N GLY A 145 36.64 23.22 42.58
CA GLY A 145 35.46 23.96 43.02
C GLY A 145 34.12 23.33 42.67
N SER A 146 34.08 22.42 41.69
CA SER A 146 32.89 21.73 41.18
C SER A 146 32.96 20.21 41.37
N CYS A 147 33.90 19.70 42.18
CA CYS A 147 34.10 18.28 42.37
C CYS A 147 33.84 17.87 43.83
N THR A 148 33.35 16.65 44.03
CA THR A 148 33.26 16.02 45.37
C THR A 148 34.65 15.78 45.95
N HIS A 149 34.81 15.74 47.28
CA HIS A 149 36.09 15.38 47.90
C HIS A 149 35.90 14.72 49.27
N THR A 150 36.48 13.54 49.44
CA THR A 150 36.53 12.82 50.72
C THR A 150 37.77 13.17 51.52
N LEU A 151 37.83 12.81 52.80
CA LEU A 151 39.08 12.77 53.55
C LEU A 151 40.01 11.67 52.99
N LYS A 152 41.21 11.56 53.57
CA LYS A 152 42.17 10.50 53.27
C LYS A 152 41.76 9.19 53.96
N ASP A 153 40.64 8.62 53.50
CA ASP A 153 40.09 7.37 54.00
C ASP A 153 40.89 6.17 53.48
N ARG A 154 40.85 5.03 54.19
CA ARG A 154 41.51 3.79 53.73
C ARG A 154 40.87 3.22 52.47
N ASN A 155 39.54 3.29 52.38
CA ASN A 155 38.72 2.84 51.26
C ASN A 155 37.62 3.89 51.02
N PRO A 156 37.95 5.06 50.43
CA PRO A 156 36.96 6.10 50.17
C PRO A 156 35.92 5.59 49.18
N TRP A 157 34.67 6.02 49.34
CA TRP A 157 33.59 5.66 48.43
C TRP A 157 32.63 6.82 48.23
N TRP A 158 31.98 6.81 47.07
CA TRP A 158 30.89 7.70 46.72
C TRP A 158 29.77 6.85 46.13
N ARG A 159 28.52 7.18 46.43
CA ARG A 159 27.34 6.45 45.96
C ARG A 159 26.22 7.43 45.63
N VAL A 160 25.47 7.14 44.57
CA VAL A 160 24.16 7.75 44.30
C VAL A 160 23.06 6.70 44.41
N ASP A 161 22.02 7.01 45.16
CA ASP A 161 20.76 6.25 45.17
C ASP A 161 19.83 6.86 44.10
N LEU A 162 19.44 6.07 43.12
CA LEU A 162 18.54 6.50 42.03
C LEU A 162 17.06 6.46 42.44
N LEU A 163 16.74 6.06 43.67
CA LEU A 163 15.40 6.01 44.27
C LEU A 163 14.44 4.98 43.63
N ASN A 164 14.83 4.35 42.52
CA ASN A 164 14.10 3.27 41.87
C ASN A 164 15.09 2.31 41.17
N VAL A 165 14.59 1.16 40.74
CA VAL A 165 15.39 0.15 40.02
C VAL A 165 15.44 0.49 38.55
N TYR A 166 16.65 0.73 38.03
CA TYR A 166 16.89 1.03 36.64
C TYR A 166 17.84 0.02 36.00
N ARG A 167 17.63 -0.23 34.70
CA ARG A 167 18.64 -0.89 33.88
C ARG A 167 19.65 0.14 33.41
N ILE A 168 20.83 0.15 34.04
CA ILE A 168 21.92 1.07 33.68
C ILE A 168 22.53 0.62 32.35
N THR A 169 22.55 1.53 31.37
CA THR A 169 23.14 1.28 30.05
C THR A 169 24.50 1.96 29.85
N GLU A 170 24.75 3.04 30.58
CA GLU A 170 25.97 3.84 30.47
C GLU A 170 26.26 4.50 31.82
N VAL A 171 27.55 4.57 32.19
CA VAL A 171 28.04 5.36 33.31
C VAL A 171 29.19 6.20 32.80
N THR A 172 29.11 7.51 32.99
CA THR A 172 30.18 8.45 32.61
C THR A 172 30.77 9.08 33.86
N LEU A 173 32.09 8.99 34.03
CA LEU A 173 32.83 9.65 35.11
C LEU A 173 33.64 10.82 34.57
N THR A 174 33.62 11.95 35.28
CA THR A 174 34.45 13.12 34.95
C THR A 174 35.47 13.31 36.08
N ASN A 175 36.75 13.12 35.77
CA ASN A 175 37.84 13.25 36.76
C ASN A 175 38.21 14.73 36.98
N ARG A 176 38.82 15.03 38.13
CA ARG A 176 39.39 16.34 38.44
C ARG A 176 40.56 16.64 37.50
N GLY A 177 40.61 17.86 36.97
CA GLY A 177 41.56 18.28 35.94
C GLY A 177 42.64 19.26 36.40
N ASP A 178 42.42 20.02 37.49
CA ASP A 178 43.36 21.05 37.96
C ASP A 178 44.51 20.51 38.82
N CYS A 179 44.34 19.34 39.46
CA CYS A 179 45.40 18.60 40.14
C CYS A 179 44.97 17.17 40.40
N CYS A 180 45.99 16.33 40.57
CA CYS A 180 45.90 15.08 41.28
C CYS A 180 44.95 14.04 40.62
N PRO A 181 44.87 13.95 39.27
CA PRO A 181 43.96 13.03 38.59
C PRO A 181 44.23 11.56 38.94
N GLU A 182 45.47 11.23 39.31
CA GLU A 182 45.92 9.89 39.69
C GLU A 182 45.18 9.33 40.92
N ARG A 183 44.52 10.18 41.71
CA ARG A 183 43.76 9.73 42.89
C ARG A 183 42.55 8.87 42.56
N LEU A 184 42.07 8.93 41.31
CA LEU A 184 40.97 8.08 40.84
C LEU A 184 41.48 6.74 40.27
N ASP A 185 42.80 6.56 40.17
CA ASP A 185 43.38 5.33 39.61
C ASP A 185 43.00 4.12 40.48
N GLY A 186 42.54 3.06 39.82
CA GLY A 186 42.08 1.84 40.49
C GLY A 186 40.68 1.94 41.12
N ALA A 187 39.94 3.04 40.92
CA ALA A 187 38.55 3.13 41.32
C ALA A 187 37.68 2.08 40.60
N GLU A 188 36.73 1.50 41.33
CA GLU A 188 35.81 0.48 40.81
C GLU A 188 34.37 1.00 40.80
N ILE A 189 33.60 0.65 39.76
CA ILE A 189 32.17 0.92 39.70
C ILE A 189 31.38 -0.34 40.06
N ARG A 190 30.45 -0.19 41.00
CA ARG A 190 29.57 -1.26 41.48
C ARG A 190 28.11 -0.82 41.35
N ILE A 191 27.27 -1.69 40.80
CA ILE A 191 25.86 -1.39 40.54
C ILE A 191 25.02 -2.55 41.06
N GLY A 192 24.02 -2.24 41.89
CA GLY A 192 23.08 -3.22 42.40
C GLY A 192 22.11 -2.62 43.41
N ASN A 193 21.24 -3.46 43.94
CA ASN A 193 20.13 -3.05 44.81
C ASN A 193 20.44 -3.20 46.32
N SER A 194 21.63 -3.69 46.70
CA SER A 194 22.00 -3.86 48.11
C SER A 194 22.67 -2.62 48.67
N LEU A 195 22.27 -2.23 49.88
CA LEU A 195 22.94 -1.18 50.68
C LEU A 195 23.90 -1.75 51.73
N GLU A 196 24.02 -3.08 51.83
CA GLU A 196 24.96 -3.72 52.74
C GLU A 196 26.39 -3.25 52.46
N ASN A 197 27.14 -2.96 53.54
CA ASN A 197 28.50 -2.41 53.44
C ASN A 197 28.58 -1.21 52.48
N ASN A 198 27.62 -0.28 52.59
CA ASN A 198 27.47 0.88 51.71
C ASN A 198 27.34 0.58 50.21
N GLY A 199 26.96 -0.65 49.85
CA GLY A 199 26.80 -1.10 48.46
C GLY A 199 28.08 -1.66 47.84
N ILE A 200 29.16 -1.82 48.62
CA ILE A 200 30.43 -2.41 48.15
C ILE A 200 30.25 -3.89 47.74
N ASN A 201 29.26 -4.58 48.32
CA ASN A 201 28.99 -5.98 47.99
C ASN A 201 28.28 -6.17 46.63
N ASN A 202 27.83 -5.09 45.99
CA ASN A 202 27.20 -5.18 44.67
C ASN A 202 28.21 -5.64 43.60
N PRO A 203 27.74 -6.29 42.52
CA PRO A 203 28.58 -6.70 41.40
C PRO A 203 29.43 -5.53 40.87
N SER A 204 30.73 -5.76 40.73
CA SER A 204 31.62 -4.83 40.03
C SER A 204 31.58 -5.09 38.53
N PHE A 205 31.54 -4.02 37.76
CA PHE A 205 31.77 -4.09 36.33
C PHE A 205 33.18 -3.59 36.06
N VAL A 206 34.02 -4.43 35.45
CA VAL A 206 35.33 -3.99 34.97
C VAL A 206 35.12 -3.22 33.68
N ILE A 207 35.47 -1.94 33.66
CA ILE A 207 35.47 -1.15 32.42
C ILE A 207 36.63 -1.67 31.56
N SER A 208 36.30 -2.41 30.51
CA SER A 208 37.27 -2.79 29.49
C SER A 208 37.54 -1.60 28.57
N ASN A 209 38.68 -0.96 28.81
CA ASN A 209 39.46 -0.07 27.95
C ASN A 209 39.02 1.40 27.82
N TRP A 210 40.01 2.28 28.11
CA TRP A 210 40.10 3.67 27.70
C TRP A 210 40.43 3.79 26.22
#